data_AF-A0AAD1KRM7-F1
#
_entry.id   AF-A0AAD1KRM7-F1
#
_cell.length_a   1.000
_cell.length_b   1.000
_cell.length_c   1.000
_cell.angle_alpha   90.00
_cell.angle_beta   90.00
_cell.angle_gamma   90.00
#
_symmetry.space_group_name_H-M   'P 1'
#
loop_
_entity.id
_entity.type
_entity.pdbx_description
1 polymer ?
#
loop_
_entity_poly.entity_id
_entity_poly.type
_entity_poly.pdbx_seq_one_letter_code
_entity_poly.pdbx_strand_id
1 'polypeptide(L)'
;MYEELDRRLVNVLQIDPRASWAKVGKILGVSPTTVAHRWQRLVDDGIAWITACPNLNQQMRPSLRLTVIPRVFPKSSKHYVRTP
;
A
#
# COMPACT_ATOMS: atom_id res chain seq x y z
N MET A 1 5.83 -15.81 -5.52
CA MET A 1 7.08 -15.34 -6.14
C MET A 1 6.86 -13.88 -6.47
N TYR A 2 7.66 -12.97 -5.91
CA TYR A 2 7.50 -11.54 -6.13
C TYR A 2 7.89 -11.20 -7.56
N GLU A 3 6.91 -10.81 -8.36
CA GLU A 3 7.16 -10.44 -9.74
C GLU A 3 7.62 -8.97 -9.81
N GLU A 4 8.36 -8.62 -10.85
CA GLU A 4 8.83 -7.25 -11.08
C GLU A 4 7.68 -6.23 -11.09
N LEU A 5 6.49 -6.64 -11.56
CA LEU A 5 5.28 -5.82 -11.53
C LEU A 5 4.82 -5.50 -10.10
N ASP A 6 4.97 -6.43 -9.16
CA ASP A 6 4.58 -6.23 -7.76
C ASP A 6 5.50 -5.20 -7.07
N ARG A 7 6.79 -5.24 -7.41
CA ARG A 7 7.76 -4.24 -6.92
C ARG A 7 7.46 -2.85 -7.44
N ARG A 8 7.14 -2.73 -8.73
CA ARG A 8 6.75 -1.45 -9.34
C ARG A 8 5.46 -0.91 -8.75
N LEU A 9 4.48 -1.79 -8.49
CA LEU A 9 3.25 -1.43 -7.79
C LEU A 9 3.53 -0.86 -6.40
N VAL A 10 4.34 -1.56 -5.60
CA VAL A 10 4.74 -1.08 -4.27
C VAL A 10 5.47 0.27 -4.38
N ASN A 11 6.37 0.43 -5.33
CA ASN A 11 7.11 1.67 -5.54
C ASN A 11 6.19 2.85 -5.89
N VAL A 12 5.20 2.64 -6.77
CA VAL A 12 4.21 3.68 -7.11
C VAL A 12 3.43 4.11 -5.87
N LEU A 13 2.98 3.15 -5.04
CA LEU A 13 2.23 3.44 -3.83
C LEU A 13 3.08 4.04 -2.71
N GLN A 14 4.38 3.74 -2.66
CA GLN A 14 5.31 4.41 -1.74
C GLN A 14 5.42 5.91 -2.04
N ILE A 15 5.37 6.28 -3.32
CA ILE A 15 5.45 7.67 -3.78
C ILE A 15 4.09 8.38 -3.64
N ASP A 16 3.01 7.72 -4.09
CA ASP A 16 1.65 8.26 -4.07
C ASP A 16 0.68 7.28 -3.38
N PRO A 17 0.59 7.30 -2.04
CA PRO A 17 -0.35 6.49 -1.24
C PRO A 17 -1.79 6.52 -1.71
N ARG A 18 -2.20 7.66 -2.28
CA ARG A 18 -3.60 7.98 -2.57
C ARG A 18 -3.91 7.81 -4.05
N ALA A 19 -2.96 7.28 -4.83
CA ALA A 19 -3.18 6.99 -6.23
C ALA A 19 -4.35 6.01 -6.40
N SER A 20 -5.29 6.34 -7.29
CA SER A 20 -6.35 5.43 -7.67
C SER A 20 -5.80 4.24 -8.46
N TRP A 21 -6.45 3.08 -8.39
CA TRP A 21 -6.05 1.91 -9.20
C TRP A 21 -6.06 2.18 -10.70
N ALA A 22 -6.92 3.09 -11.17
CA ALA A 22 -6.91 3.55 -12.55
C ALA A 22 -5.61 4.28 -12.92
N LYS A 23 -5.16 5.20 -12.05
CA LYS A 23 -3.89 5.92 -12.23
C LYS A 23 -2.71 4.96 -12.18
N VAL A 24 -2.68 4.05 -11.22
CA VAL A 24 -1.61 3.07 -11.06
C VAL A 24 -1.56 2.12 -12.25
N GLY A 25 -2.71 1.61 -12.72
CA GLY A 25 -2.80 0.77 -13.90
C GLY A 25 -2.26 1.46 -15.15
N LYS A 26 -2.59 2.74 -15.34
CA LYS A 26 -2.04 3.56 -16.44
C LYS A 26 -0.50 3.69 -16.36
N ILE A 27 0.06 3.88 -15.17
CA ILE A 27 1.51 3.98 -14.96
C ILE A 27 2.21 2.65 -15.23
N LEU A 28 1.60 1.54 -14.81
CA LEU A 28 2.19 0.20 -14.91
C LEU A 28 1.85 -0.55 -16.22
N GLY A 29 0.98 0.00 -17.07
CA GLY A 29 0.56 -0.62 -18.32
C GLY A 29 -0.36 -1.83 -18.13
N VAL A 30 -1.11 -1.90 -17.03
CA VAL A 30 -1.99 -3.03 -16.70
C VAL A 30 -3.39 -2.55 -16.31
N SER A 31 -4.38 -3.46 -16.37
CA SER A 31 -5.75 -3.09 -15.99
C SER A 31 -5.85 -2.71 -14.51
N PRO A 32 -6.74 -1.77 -14.13
CA PRO A 32 -6.94 -1.38 -12.74
C PRO A 32 -7.32 -2.57 -11.85
N THR A 33 -8.11 -3.50 -12.38
CA THR A 33 -8.53 -4.72 -11.68
C THR A 33 -7.34 -5.64 -11.39
N THR A 34 -6.41 -5.80 -12.34
CA THR A 34 -5.17 -6.58 -12.12
C THR A 34 -4.31 -5.94 -11.04
N VAL A 35 -4.19 -4.62 -11.02
CA VAL A 35 -3.48 -3.89 -9.96
C VAL A 35 -4.11 -4.15 -8.60
N ALA A 36 -5.43 -4.01 -8.49
CA ALA A 36 -6.16 -4.23 -7.25
C ALA A 36 -5.99 -5.66 -6.71
N HIS A 37 -6.12 -6.67 -7.58
CA HIS A 37 -5.91 -8.07 -7.19
C HIS A 37 -4.48 -8.35 -6.74
N ARG A 38 -3.47 -7.78 -7.42
CA ARG A 38 -2.07 -7.94 -7.02
C ARG A 38 -1.79 -7.28 -5.68
N TRP A 39 -2.29 -6.06 -5.47
CA TRP A 39 -2.19 -5.39 -4.17
C TRP A 39 -2.83 -6.22 -3.06
N GLN A 40 -4.05 -6.73 -3.28
CA GLN A 40 -4.76 -7.56 -2.32
C GLN A 40 -3.95 -8.80 -1.94
N ARG A 41 -3.35 -9.47 -2.93
CA ARG A 41 -2.48 -10.62 -2.69
C ARG A 41 -1.24 -10.27 -1.86
N LEU A 42 -0.58 -9.14 -2.15
CA LEU A 42 0.57 -8.67 -1.36
C LEU A 42 0.18 -8.36 0.10
N VAL A 43 -1.03 -7.85 0.33
CA VAL A 43 -1.54 -7.61 1.68
C VAL A 43 -1.87 -8.92 2.38
N ASP A 44 -2.57 -9.83 1.69
CA ASP A 44 -2.98 -11.12 2.25
C ASP A 44 -1.79 -12.03 2.58
N ASP A 45 -0.71 -11.94 1.81
CA ASP A 45 0.55 -12.65 2.06
C ASP A 45 1.38 -12.00 3.19
N GLY A 46 0.95 -10.87 3.76
CA GLY A 46 1.69 -10.13 4.79
C GLY A 46 2.97 -9.49 4.27
N ILE A 47 3.02 -9.27 2.96
CA ILE A 47 4.18 -8.84 2.20
C ILE A 47 4.28 -7.31 2.15
N ALA A 48 3.14 -6.63 2.02
CA ALA A 48 3.05 -5.17 1.97
C ALA A 48 1.78 -4.69 2.67
N TRP A 49 1.84 -3.52 3.29
CA TRP A 49 0.68 -2.84 3.87
C TRP A 49 0.86 -1.31 3.79
N ILE A 50 -0.25 -0.58 3.90
CA ILE A 50 -0.27 0.88 3.95
C ILE A 50 -0.75 1.28 5.34
N THR A 51 0.05 2.05 6.06
CA THR A 51 -0.30 2.64 7.35
C THR A 51 -0.50 4.14 7.21
N ALA A 52 -1.65 4.63 7.66
CA ALA A 52 -1.90 6.04 7.86
C ALA A 52 -1.49 6.42 9.29
N CYS A 53 -0.38 7.13 9.46
CA CYS A 53 -0.08 7.76 10.74
C CYS A 53 -0.76 9.15 10.76
N PRO A 54 -1.72 9.42 11.66
CA PRO A 54 -2.18 10.78 11.87
C PRO A 54 -0.99 11.61 12.36
N ASN A 55 -0.80 12.79 11.77
CA ASN A 55 0.23 13.72 12.22
C ASN A 55 -0.18 14.25 13.60
N LEU A 56 0.53 13.84 14.65
CA LEU A 56 0.21 14.20 16.04
C LEU A 56 0.77 15.57 16.47
N ASN A 57 1.49 16.32 15.62
CA ASN A 57 2.20 17.53 16.05
C ASN A 57 1.90 18.82 15.27
N GLN A 58 1.18 18.78 14.14
CA GLN A 58 1.06 19.97 13.29
C GLN A 58 -0.39 20.34 12.99
N GLN A 59 -0.74 21.58 13.34
CA GLN A 59 -1.94 22.31 12.95
C GLN A 59 -2.59 21.77 11.66
N MET A 60 -3.73 21.09 11.83
CA MET A 60 -4.80 20.87 10.84
C MET A 60 -4.40 20.57 9.38
N ARG A 61 -3.35 19.78 9.13
CA ARG A 61 -3.11 19.17 7.80
C ARG A 61 -2.79 17.68 7.94
N PRO A 62 -3.66 16.77 7.44
CA PRO A 62 -3.39 15.33 7.52
C PRO A 62 -2.24 14.96 6.57
N SER A 63 -1.01 14.92 7.09
CA SER A 63 0.14 14.38 6.35
C SER A 63 0.18 12.86 6.52
N LEU A 64 -0.21 12.13 5.49
CA LEU A 64 -0.10 10.67 5.45
C LEU A 64 1.37 10.32 5.17
N ARG A 65 2.13 9.89 6.18
CA ARG A 65 3.49 9.36 5.96
C ARG A 65 3.40 7.85 5.83
N LEU A 66 3.49 7.34 4.60
CA LEU A 66 3.60 5.90 4.39
C LEU A 66 5.00 5.42 4.76
N THR A 67 5.06 4.36 5.54
CA THR A 67 6.26 3.56 5.72
C THR A 67 5.94 2.16 5.22
N VAL A 68 6.38 1.83 4.00
CA VAL A 68 6.34 0.44 3.52
C VAL A 68 7.64 -0.20 3.98
N ILE A 69 7.57 -1.01 5.03
CA ILE A 69 8.69 -1.86 5.44
C ILE A 69 8.47 -3.21 4.74
N PRO A 70 9.28 -3.59 3.73
CA PRO A 70 9.25 -4.96 3.21
C PRO A 70 9.89 -5.88 4.25
N ARG A 71 9.16 -6.22 5.32
CA ARG A 71 9.58 -7.23 6.28
C ARG A 71 8.37 -7.85 6.98
N VAL A 72 8.16 -9.12 6.69
CA VAL A 72 7.18 -10.05 7.25
C VAL A 72 6.86 -9.75 8.72
N PHE A 73 5.60 -9.39 9.01
CA PHE A 73 5.03 -9.54 10.34
C PHE A 73 4.24 -10.85 10.40
N PRO A 74 4.42 -11.70 11.43
CA PRO A 74 3.60 -12.88 11.61
C PRO A 74 2.13 -12.48 11.81
N LYS A 75 1.21 -13.17 11.11
CA LYS A 75 -0.25 -12.94 11.03
C LYS A 75 -1.02 -12.96 12.38
N SER A 76 -0.38 -12.86 13.54
CA SER A 76 -1.01 -13.05 14.86
C SER A 76 -1.27 -11.77 15.68
N SER A 77 -0.92 -10.57 15.21
CA SER A 77 -1.10 -9.34 16.00
C SER A 77 -2.44 -8.67 15.71
N LYS A 78 -3.45 -8.99 16.54
CA LYS A 78 -4.87 -8.54 16.49
C LYS A 78 -5.11 -7.04 16.72
N HIS A 79 -4.19 -6.13 16.41
CA HIS A 79 -4.32 -4.70 16.74
C HIS A 79 -3.97 -3.80 15.55
N TYR A 80 -4.64 -3.98 14.42
CA TYR A 80 -4.64 -2.96 13.38
C TYR A 80 -6.05 -2.48 13.10
N VAL A 81 -6.26 -1.19 13.35
CA VAL A 81 -7.48 -0.46 13.00
C VAL A 81 -7.56 -0.45 11.48
N ARG A 82 -8.47 -1.29 10.96
CA ARG A 82 -8.93 -1.22 9.59
C ARG A 82 -9.79 0.04 9.51
N THR A 83 -9.23 1.14 9.03
CA THR A 83 -10.05 2.32 8.72
C THR A 83 -10.98 1.92 7.57
N PRO A 84 -12.29 2.21 7.66
CA PRO A 84 -13.28 1.88 6.62
C PRO A 84 -12.98 2.57 5.28
#